data_AF-K2NJ19-F1
#
_entry.id   AF-K2NJ19-F1
#
_cell.length_a   1.000
_cell.length_b   1.000
_cell.length_c   1.000
_cell.angle_alpha   90.00
_cell.angle_beta   90.00
_cell.angle_gamma   90.00
#
_symmetry.space_group_name_H-M   'P 1'
#
loop_
_entity.id
_entity.type
_entity.pdbx_description
1 polymer ?
#
loop_
_entity_poly.entity_id
_entity_poly.type
_entity_poly.pdbx_seq_one_letter_code
_entity_poly.pdbx_strand_id
1 'polypeptide(L)'
;MLRGVPQGSVLGPYLFSLYAHPLLNLPNSFAGVTADMYADDLSIIIKGRSREDAIPTANMVVEKLHAWSRENGLAINPSKCEAAWFTLSTHTESDYDREGKWPLEVAGYKIPVMTMGASRTTKLLGMDLDPRLTLNVAATKQCVATSQRISQLRCIAHKEAGPSLHDLAHSSLDTAPPNYAMAARSYGQ
;
A
#
# COMPACT_ATOMS: atom_id res chain seq x y z
N MET A 1 31.43 1.74 11.26
CA MET A 1 30.52 0.82 11.98
C MET A 1 29.57 0.20 10.97
N LEU A 2 29.46 -1.12 10.92
CA LEU A 2 28.44 -1.81 10.13
C LEU A 2 27.08 -1.55 10.82
N ARG A 3 26.18 -0.83 10.14
CA ARG A 3 24.80 -0.59 10.61
C ARG A 3 23.87 -1.44 9.75
N GLY A 4 22.99 -2.22 10.38
CA GLY A 4 22.01 -3.05 9.71
C GLY A 4 22.11 -4.53 10.05
N VAL A 5 21.16 -5.31 9.52
CA VAL A 5 21.12 -6.77 9.66
C VAL A 5 21.51 -7.41 8.32
N PRO A 6 22.24 -8.54 8.31
CA PRO A 6 22.59 -9.22 7.06
C PRO A 6 21.35 -9.53 6.21
N GLN A 7 21.43 -9.23 4.91
CA GLN A 7 20.39 -9.59 3.96
C GLN A 7 20.20 -11.12 3.96
N GLY A 8 18.95 -11.58 3.95
CA GLY A 8 18.62 -13.01 4.07
C GLY A 8 18.55 -13.51 5.52
N SER A 9 18.80 -12.66 6.51
CA SER A 9 18.53 -13.00 7.91
C SER A 9 17.03 -13.16 8.15
N VAL A 10 16.63 -14.33 8.65
CA VAL A 10 15.25 -14.63 9.08
C VAL A 10 14.79 -13.66 10.17
N LEU A 11 15.70 -13.22 11.03
CA LEU A 11 15.40 -12.31 12.15
C LEU A 11 15.50 -10.83 11.77
N GLY A 12 16.07 -10.50 10.60
CA GLY A 12 16.27 -9.13 10.16
C GLY A 12 15.00 -8.28 10.19
N PRO A 13 13.88 -8.73 9.60
CA PRO A 13 12.62 -8.00 9.63
C PRO A 13 12.12 -7.74 11.06
N TYR A 14 12.18 -8.74 11.93
CA TYR A 14 11.71 -8.61 13.32
C TYR A 14 12.55 -7.63 14.12
N LEU A 15 13.87 -7.70 13.99
CA LEU A 15 14.79 -6.78 14.66
C LEU A 15 14.58 -5.35 14.17
N PHE A 16 14.35 -5.16 12.88
CA PHE A 16 14.02 -3.85 12.33
C PHE A 16 12.69 -3.33 12.88
N SER A 17 11.63 -4.15 12.93
CA SER A 17 10.34 -3.74 13.49
C SER A 17 10.46 -3.33 14.96
N LEU A 18 11.17 -4.11 15.80
CA LEU A 18 11.41 -3.75 17.20
C LEU A 18 12.18 -2.44 17.35
N TYR A 19 13.16 -2.23 16.46
CA TYR A 19 13.98 -1.03 16.45
C TYR A 19 13.18 0.22 16.06
N ALA A 20 12.33 0.12 15.03
CA ALA A 20 11.56 1.24 14.53
C ALA A 20 10.26 1.47 15.32
N HIS A 21 9.71 0.47 16.02
CA HIS A 21 8.45 0.57 16.74
C HIS A 21 8.30 1.80 17.68
N PRO A 22 9.32 2.22 18.46
CA PRO A 22 9.22 3.41 19.31
C PRO A 22 8.88 4.71 18.55
N LEU A 23 9.16 4.77 17.24
CA LEU A 23 8.75 5.85 16.35
C LEU A 23 7.26 6.15 16.46
N LEU A 24 6.43 5.12 16.59
CA LEU A 24 4.96 5.22 16.60
C LEU A 24 4.42 6.00 17.79
N ASN A 25 5.15 6.05 18.91
CA ASN A 25 4.73 6.78 20.10
C ASN A 25 4.64 8.29 19.83
N LEU A 26 5.48 8.81 18.94
CA LEU A 26 5.52 10.23 18.60
C LEU A 26 4.24 10.69 17.88
N PRO A 27 3.85 10.16 16.71
CA PRO A 27 2.62 10.55 16.03
C PRO A 27 1.37 10.17 16.84
N ASN A 28 1.35 9.01 17.52
CA ASN A 28 0.19 8.58 18.31
C ASN A 28 -0.03 9.39 19.59
N SER A 29 0.92 10.25 19.98
CA SER A 29 0.73 11.19 21.10
C SER A 29 -0.17 12.39 20.76
N PHE A 30 -0.41 12.67 19.47
CA PHE A 30 -1.23 13.79 19.03
C PHE A 30 -2.70 13.38 18.89
N ALA A 31 -3.61 14.21 19.43
CA ALA A 31 -5.04 13.98 19.27
C ALA A 31 -5.45 14.02 17.78
N GLY A 32 -6.24 13.03 17.35
CA GLY A 32 -6.68 12.93 15.96
C GLY A 32 -5.64 12.40 14.98
N VAL A 33 -4.46 12.00 15.45
CA VAL A 33 -3.43 11.34 14.65
C VAL A 33 -3.35 9.88 15.02
N THR A 34 -3.18 9.01 14.03
CA THR A 34 -2.96 7.59 14.23
C THR A 34 -1.89 7.13 13.25
N ALA A 35 -0.87 6.43 13.73
CA ALA A 35 0.18 5.88 12.92
C ALA A 35 0.37 4.40 13.19
N ASP A 36 0.68 3.66 12.13
CA ASP A 36 0.93 2.24 12.14
C ASP A 36 2.10 1.90 11.20
N MET A 37 2.80 0.80 11.47
CA MET A 37 3.94 0.35 10.69
C MET A 37 3.80 -1.11 10.30
N TYR A 38 4.13 -1.40 9.05
CA TYR A 38 4.27 -2.76 8.55
C TYR A 38 5.63 -2.89 7.84
N ALA A 39 6.51 -3.72 8.40
CA ALA A 39 7.91 -3.77 7.97
C ALA A 39 8.53 -2.35 7.96
N ASP A 40 8.99 -1.88 6.81
CA ASP A 40 9.54 -0.54 6.57
C ASP A 40 8.52 0.51 6.14
N ASP A 41 7.27 0.12 5.86
CA ASP A 41 6.20 1.05 5.50
C ASP A 41 5.56 1.68 6.74
N LEU A 42 5.59 3.01 6.82
CA LEU A 42 4.92 3.81 7.84
C LEU A 42 3.67 4.47 7.26
N SER A 43 2.53 4.26 7.91
CA SER A 43 1.25 4.87 7.56
C SER A 43 0.79 5.83 8.64
N ILE A 44 0.37 7.03 8.25
CA ILE A 44 -0.09 8.08 9.19
C ILE A 44 -1.45 8.58 8.71
N ILE A 45 -2.43 8.52 9.59
CA ILE A 45 -3.79 8.99 9.39
C ILE A 45 -4.00 10.21 10.28
N ILE A 46 -4.45 11.30 9.68
CA ILE A 46 -4.70 12.56 10.38
C ILE A 46 -6.15 12.96 10.14
N LYS A 47 -6.89 13.13 11.23
CA LYS A 47 -8.29 13.54 11.19
C LYS A 47 -8.36 15.06 11.25
N GLY A 48 -9.06 15.66 10.29
CA GLY A 48 -9.38 17.09 10.29
C GLY A 48 -10.70 17.35 9.59
N ARG A 49 -11.31 18.51 9.85
CA ARG A 49 -12.58 18.92 9.23
C ARG A 49 -12.37 19.50 7.83
N SER A 50 -11.21 20.11 7.61
CA SER A 50 -10.80 20.65 6.32
C SER A 50 -9.28 20.56 6.17
N ARG A 51 -8.77 20.88 4.98
CA ARG A 51 -7.32 20.86 4.71
C ARG A 51 -6.58 21.94 5.48
N GLU A 52 -7.23 23.08 5.68
CA GLU A 52 -6.73 24.21 6.48
C GLU A 52 -6.36 23.74 7.90
N ASP A 53 -7.13 22.81 8.48
CA ASP A 53 -6.88 22.27 9.81
C ASP A 53 -5.89 21.09 9.78
N ALA A 54 -6.04 20.20 8.80
CA ALA A 54 -5.33 18.92 8.76
C ALA A 54 -3.88 19.04 8.25
N ILE A 55 -3.63 19.84 7.21
CA ILE A 55 -2.31 19.94 6.57
C ILE A 55 -1.26 20.55 7.52
N PRO A 56 -1.54 21.61 8.30
CA PRO A 56 -0.58 22.10 9.29
C PRO A 56 -0.24 21.03 10.34
N THR A 57 -1.24 20.26 10.78
CA THR A 57 -1.02 19.13 11.70
C THR A 57 -0.15 18.06 11.04
N ALA A 58 -0.38 17.75 9.76
CA ALA A 58 0.42 16.81 8.99
C ALA A 58 1.88 17.24 8.85
N ASN A 59 2.12 18.48 8.45
CA ASN A 59 3.47 19.04 8.34
C ASN A 59 4.20 18.99 9.70
N MET A 60 3.54 19.37 10.79
CA MET A 60 4.12 19.28 12.13
C MET A 60 4.50 17.83 12.50
N VAL A 61 3.61 16.87 12.28
CA VAL A 61 3.84 15.46 12.62
C VAL A 61 4.98 14.88 11.79
N VAL A 62 4.97 15.12 10.49
CA VAL A 62 6.00 14.68 9.55
C VAL A 62 7.37 15.26 9.89
N GLU A 63 7.44 16.54 10.25
CA GLU A 63 8.72 17.18 10.59
C GLU A 63 9.32 16.58 11.86
N LYS A 64 8.49 16.33 12.88
CA LYS A 64 8.94 15.65 14.10
C LYS A 64 9.39 14.21 13.82
N LEU A 65 8.69 13.52 12.93
CA LEU A 65 9.07 12.17 12.46
C LEU A 65 10.41 12.18 11.72
N HIS A 66 10.63 13.17 10.88
CA HIS A 66 11.88 13.34 10.14
C HIS A 66 13.05 13.60 11.10
N ALA A 67 12.85 14.46 12.10
CA ALA A 67 13.85 14.70 13.15
C ALA A 67 14.18 13.42 13.94
N TRP A 68 13.16 12.71 14.43
CA TRP A 68 13.34 11.45 15.17
C TRP A 68 14.06 10.40 14.31
N SER A 69 13.67 10.26 13.04
CA SER A 69 14.30 9.32 12.11
C SER A 69 15.78 9.61 11.98
N ARG A 70 16.16 10.88 11.77
CA ARG A 70 17.56 11.29 11.63
C ARG A 70 18.37 11.06 12.91
N GLU A 71 17.81 11.35 14.08
CA GLU A 71 18.45 11.10 15.38
C GLU A 71 18.71 9.61 15.62
N ASN A 72 17.82 8.75 15.11
CA ASN A 72 17.97 7.31 15.19
C ASN A 72 18.80 6.75 14.01
N GLY A 73 19.19 7.56 13.02
CA GLY A 73 19.94 7.08 11.85
C GLY A 73 19.10 6.28 10.86
N LEU A 74 17.79 6.52 10.84
CA LEU A 74 16.86 6.15 9.79
C LEU A 74 16.73 7.30 8.78
N ALA A 75 16.45 6.95 7.53
CA ALA A 75 16.22 7.92 6.47
C ALA A 75 14.80 7.75 5.92
N ILE A 76 14.04 8.85 5.89
CA ILE A 76 12.78 8.90 5.15
C ILE A 76 13.12 9.13 3.68
N ASN A 77 12.44 8.43 2.78
CA ASN A 77 12.58 8.63 1.34
C ASN A 77 11.39 9.43 0.79
N PRO A 78 11.53 10.75 0.57
CA PRO A 78 10.42 11.60 0.15
C PRO A 78 9.86 11.22 -1.22
N SER A 79 10.68 10.63 -2.11
CA SER A 79 10.24 10.19 -3.44
C SER A 79 9.25 9.01 -3.41
N LYS A 80 9.23 8.26 -2.30
CA LYS A 80 8.29 7.16 -2.06
C LYS A 80 7.12 7.54 -1.16
N CYS A 81 7.11 8.77 -0.63
CA CYS A 81 6.01 9.23 0.21
C CYS A 81 4.79 9.54 -0.68
N GLU A 82 3.66 8.93 -0.33
CA GLU A 82 2.37 9.22 -0.93
C GLU A 82 1.46 9.85 0.13
N ALA A 83 0.64 10.82 -0.29
CA ALA A 83 -0.37 11.43 0.57
C ALA A 83 -1.70 11.47 -0.16
N ALA A 84 -2.79 11.25 0.57
CA ALA A 84 -4.14 11.27 0.03
C ALA A 84 -5.11 11.93 1.00
N TRP A 85 -6.00 12.75 0.44
CA TRP A 85 -7.13 13.34 1.14
C TRP A 85 -8.38 12.50 0.90
N PHE A 86 -8.92 11.94 1.97
CA PHE A 86 -10.14 11.16 1.93
C PHE A 86 -11.29 11.96 2.55
N THR A 87 -12.44 11.95 1.88
CA THR A 87 -13.65 12.65 2.34
C THR A 87 -14.88 11.80 2.05
N LEU A 88 -15.74 11.67 3.06
CA LEU A 88 -17.07 11.09 2.90
C LEU A 88 -18.12 12.14 2.52
N SER A 89 -17.74 13.43 2.51
CA SER A 89 -18.64 14.51 2.15
C SER A 89 -19.05 14.42 0.68
N THR A 90 -20.31 14.75 0.42
CA THR A 90 -20.85 14.94 -0.92
C THR A 90 -20.70 16.39 -1.41
N HIS A 91 -20.38 17.33 -0.51
CA HIS A 91 -20.09 18.72 -0.84
C HIS A 91 -18.62 18.86 -1.27
N THR A 92 -18.37 18.70 -2.57
CA THR A 92 -17.02 18.48 -3.13
C THR A 92 -16.26 19.75 -3.52
N GLU A 93 -16.86 20.94 -3.52
CA GLU A 93 -16.17 22.14 -4.05
C GLU A 93 -14.94 22.56 -3.24
N SER A 94 -14.97 22.43 -1.91
CA SER A 94 -13.81 22.68 -1.04
C SER A 94 -12.76 21.56 -1.07
N ASP A 95 -13.10 20.41 -1.64
CA ASP A 95 -12.23 19.23 -1.69
C ASP A 95 -11.34 19.20 -2.94
N TYR A 96 -11.46 20.17 -3.86
CA TYR A 96 -10.50 20.35 -4.94
C TYR A 96 -9.36 21.27 -4.51
N ASP A 97 -8.13 20.76 -4.50
CA ASP A 97 -6.93 21.61 -4.31
C ASP A 97 -6.43 22.09 -5.68
N ARG A 98 -7.16 23.03 -6.30
CA ARG A 98 -6.79 23.56 -7.64
C ARG A 98 -5.57 24.47 -7.60
N GLU A 99 -5.23 25.00 -6.43
CA GLU A 99 -4.22 26.06 -6.28
C GLU A 99 -2.98 25.62 -5.50
N GLY A 100 -2.96 24.39 -4.94
CA GLY A 100 -1.84 23.92 -4.11
C GLY A 100 -1.67 24.76 -2.84
N LYS A 101 -2.77 25.25 -2.29
CA LYS A 101 -2.79 26.26 -1.23
C LYS A 101 -2.16 25.75 0.07
N TRP A 102 -2.15 24.44 0.26
CA TRP A 102 -1.71 23.76 1.48
C TRP A 102 -0.69 22.66 1.14
N PRO A 103 0.58 22.99 0.88
CA PRO A 103 1.59 21.99 0.54
C PRO A 103 1.91 21.11 1.75
N LEU A 104 1.95 19.80 1.52
CA LEU A 104 2.54 18.84 2.45
C LEU A 104 4.03 18.72 2.11
N GLU A 105 4.90 18.89 3.10
CA GLU A 105 6.34 18.84 2.91
C GLU A 105 6.98 17.80 3.84
N VAL A 106 7.83 16.95 3.28
CA VAL A 106 8.63 15.96 4.01
C VAL A 106 10.08 16.22 3.69
N ALA A 107 10.91 16.52 4.69
CA ALA A 107 12.35 16.75 4.51
C ALA A 107 12.68 17.81 3.44
N GLY A 108 11.84 18.84 3.30
CA GLY A 108 11.99 19.91 2.30
C GLY A 108 11.48 19.55 0.89
N TYR A 109 10.89 18.38 0.70
CA TYR A 109 10.27 17.96 -0.56
C TYR A 109 8.76 18.07 -0.48
N LYS A 110 8.15 18.70 -1.48
CA LYS A 110 6.69 18.77 -1.62
C LYS A 110 6.14 17.40 -2.01
N ILE A 111 5.27 16.87 -1.18
CA ILE A 111 4.56 15.62 -1.42
C ILE A 111 3.23 15.95 -2.08
N PRO A 112 2.94 15.40 -3.28
CA PRO A 112 1.66 15.61 -3.91
C PRO A 112 0.56 14.94 -3.08
N VAL A 113 -0.44 15.73 -2.67
CA VAL A 113 -1.62 15.21 -1.98
C VAL A 113 -2.66 14.84 -3.03
N MET A 114 -2.99 13.56 -3.07
CA MET A 114 -4.03 13.03 -3.94
C MET A 114 -5.41 13.49 -3.47
N THR A 115 -6.20 14.07 -4.36
CA THR A 115 -7.53 14.62 -4.05
C THR A 115 -8.62 14.03 -4.95
N MET A 116 -9.87 14.41 -4.68
CA MET A 116 -11.00 14.13 -5.58
C MET A 116 -10.67 14.55 -7.03
N GLY A 117 -10.96 13.66 -8.00
CA GLY A 117 -10.72 13.90 -9.43
C GLY A 117 -9.30 13.63 -9.92
N ALA A 118 -8.36 13.27 -9.03
CA ALA A 118 -7.02 12.90 -9.43
C ALA A 118 -6.99 11.54 -10.15
N SER A 119 -6.14 11.42 -11.18
CA SER A 119 -6.06 10.20 -12.01
C SER A 119 -5.30 9.05 -11.36
N ARG A 120 -4.46 9.33 -10.35
CA ARG A 120 -3.71 8.29 -9.62
C ARG A 120 -4.53 7.82 -8.41
N THR A 121 -4.23 6.63 -7.89
CA THR A 121 -4.78 6.13 -6.62
C THR A 121 -3.62 5.84 -5.70
N THR A 122 -3.79 6.14 -4.42
CA THR A 122 -2.78 5.82 -3.39
C THR A 122 -2.96 4.37 -2.98
N LYS A 123 -1.86 3.67 -2.78
CA LYS A 123 -1.89 2.28 -2.30
C LYS A 123 -1.49 2.21 -0.85
N LEU A 124 -2.23 1.42 -0.07
CA LEU A 124 -1.86 1.05 1.28
C LEU A 124 -1.69 -0.46 1.34
N LEU A 125 -0.47 -0.93 1.57
CA LEU A 125 -0.13 -2.37 1.62
C LEU A 125 -0.63 -3.14 0.37
N GLY A 126 -0.56 -2.51 -0.80
CA GLY A 126 -1.01 -3.09 -2.07
C GLY A 126 -2.51 -2.94 -2.36
N MET A 127 -3.31 -2.43 -1.42
CA MET A 127 -4.73 -2.12 -1.63
C MET A 127 -4.90 -0.71 -2.21
N ASP A 128 -5.64 -0.58 -3.32
CA ASP A 128 -5.96 0.73 -3.87
C ASP A 128 -6.99 1.45 -2.98
N LEU A 129 -6.67 2.68 -2.57
CA LEU A 129 -7.56 3.57 -1.84
C LEU A 129 -8.09 4.65 -2.78
N ASP A 130 -9.39 4.65 -3.02
CA ASP A 130 -10.06 5.74 -3.73
C ASP A 130 -10.35 6.91 -2.77
N PRO A 131 -10.39 8.17 -3.25
CA PRO A 131 -10.63 9.35 -2.41
C PRO A 131 -11.92 9.32 -1.57
N ARG A 132 -12.91 8.50 -1.95
CA ARG A 132 -14.17 8.30 -1.20
C ARG A 132 -14.16 7.06 -0.31
N LEU A 133 -13.05 6.32 -0.28
CA LEU A 133 -12.90 5.06 0.44
C LEU A 133 -14.04 4.06 0.13
N THR A 134 -14.53 4.05 -1.11
CA THR A 134 -15.57 3.10 -1.55
C THR A 134 -15.01 1.68 -1.67
N LEU A 135 -13.70 1.52 -1.84
CA LEU A 135 -12.98 0.26 -1.98
C LEU A 135 -13.44 -0.61 -3.17
N ASN A 136 -14.26 -0.06 -4.07
CA ASN A 136 -14.83 -0.79 -5.20
C ASN A 136 -13.75 -1.34 -6.15
N VAL A 137 -12.70 -0.55 -6.40
CA VAL A 137 -11.59 -0.96 -7.27
C VAL A 137 -10.84 -2.12 -6.64
N ALA A 138 -10.52 -2.03 -5.34
CA ALA A 138 -9.86 -3.09 -4.59
C ALA A 138 -10.71 -4.37 -4.56
N ALA A 139 -12.00 -4.26 -4.23
CA ALA A 139 -12.94 -5.38 -4.21
C ALA A 139 -13.03 -6.07 -5.59
N THR A 140 -13.17 -5.29 -6.67
CA THR A 140 -13.24 -5.84 -8.03
C THR A 140 -11.98 -6.58 -8.42
N LYS A 141 -10.80 -5.99 -8.16
CA LYS A 141 -9.51 -6.65 -8.42
C LYS A 141 -9.38 -7.96 -7.66
N GLN A 142 -9.78 -7.97 -6.39
CA GLN A 142 -9.76 -9.17 -5.57
C GLN A 142 -10.73 -10.25 -6.07
N CYS A 143 -11.94 -9.87 -6.50
CA CYS A 143 -12.90 -10.79 -7.12
C CYS A 143 -12.35 -11.44 -8.39
N VAL A 144 -11.70 -10.66 -9.26
CA VAL A 144 -11.09 -11.17 -10.50
C VAL A 144 -9.95 -12.14 -10.18
N ALA A 145 -9.02 -11.74 -9.31
CA ALA A 145 -7.89 -12.59 -8.91
C ALA A 145 -8.36 -13.90 -8.25
N THR A 146 -9.40 -13.82 -7.41
CA THR A 146 -9.98 -14.99 -6.75
C THR A 146 -10.68 -15.90 -7.75
N SER A 147 -11.44 -15.34 -8.69
CA SER A 147 -12.13 -16.11 -9.74
C SER A 147 -11.14 -16.87 -10.62
N GLN A 148 -10.02 -16.24 -10.98
CA GLN A 148 -8.94 -16.90 -11.72
C GLN A 148 -8.34 -18.08 -10.95
N ARG A 149 -8.03 -17.89 -9.66
CA ARG A 149 -7.51 -18.98 -8.79
C ARG A 149 -8.51 -20.11 -8.61
N ILE A 150 -9.79 -19.79 -8.41
CA ILE A 150 -10.86 -20.79 -8.34
C ILE A 150 -10.94 -21.57 -9.65
N SER A 151 -10.83 -20.91 -10.80
CA SER A 151 -10.81 -21.57 -12.10
C SER A 151 -9.65 -22.56 -12.22
N GLN A 152 -8.45 -22.16 -11.80
CA GLN A 152 -7.27 -23.04 -11.80
C GLN A 152 -7.49 -24.26 -10.89
N LEU A 153 -7.99 -24.05 -9.67
CA LEU A 153 -8.31 -25.14 -8.74
C LEU A 153 -9.37 -26.08 -9.31
N ARG A 154 -10.39 -25.56 -9.99
CA ARG A 154 -11.41 -26.36 -10.67
C ARG A 154 -10.82 -27.21 -11.81
N CYS A 155 -9.88 -26.67 -12.59
CA CYS A 155 -9.17 -27.44 -13.61
C CYS A 155 -8.41 -28.62 -13.01
N ILE A 156 -7.69 -28.40 -11.90
CA ILE A 156 -6.92 -29.45 -11.22
C ILE A 156 -7.85 -30.49 -10.57
N ALA A 157 -8.97 -30.04 -9.98
CA ALA A 157 -9.93 -30.91 -9.30
C ALA A 157 -10.88 -31.67 -10.26
N HIS A 158 -10.81 -31.43 -11.57
CA HIS A 158 -11.69 -32.06 -12.55
C HIS A 158 -11.30 -33.54 -12.76
N LYS A 159 -12.25 -34.45 -12.51
CA LYS A 159 -12.02 -35.91 -12.51
C LYS A 159 -11.58 -36.51 -13.86
N GLU A 160 -11.84 -35.83 -14.98
CA GLU A 160 -11.51 -36.34 -16.32
C GLU A 160 -10.39 -35.58 -17.04
N ALA A 161 -9.87 -34.49 -16.45
CA ALA A 161 -8.85 -33.63 -17.08
C ALA A 161 -7.81 -33.09 -16.08
N GLY A 162 -7.65 -33.74 -14.92
CA GLY A 162 -6.61 -33.40 -13.96
C GLY A 162 -5.23 -33.80 -14.48
N PRO A 163 -4.16 -33.05 -14.13
CA PRO A 163 -2.80 -33.45 -14.46
C PRO A 163 -2.50 -34.84 -13.90
N SER A 164 -1.71 -35.64 -14.60
CA SER A 164 -1.29 -36.95 -14.08
C SER A 164 -0.49 -36.76 -12.78
N LEU A 165 -0.42 -37.79 -11.93
CA LEU A 165 0.38 -37.73 -10.69
C LEU A 165 1.84 -37.31 -10.93
N HIS A 166 2.36 -37.57 -12.13
CA HIS A 166 3.69 -37.16 -12.57
C HIS A 166 3.80 -35.64 -12.83
N ASP A 167 2.74 -35.02 -13.35
CA ASP A 167 2.69 -33.57 -13.67
C ASP A 167 2.49 -32.70 -12.41
N LEU A 168 1.80 -33.24 -11.39
CA LEU A 168 1.60 -32.59 -10.09
C LEU A 168 2.88 -32.53 -9.24
N ALA A 169 3.81 -33.49 -9.42
CA ALA A 169 5.09 -33.50 -8.74
C ALA A 169 6.06 -32.42 -9.28
N HIS A 170 5.91 -32.02 -10.55
CA HIS A 170 6.68 -30.93 -11.15
C HIS A 170 6.12 -29.54 -10.80
N SER A 171 4.81 -29.39 -10.63
CA SER A 171 4.19 -28.08 -10.33
C SER A 171 4.36 -27.60 -8.88
N SER A 172 4.70 -28.50 -7.96
CA SER A 172 4.94 -28.18 -6.55
C SER A 172 6.34 -27.65 -6.26
N LEU A 173 7.23 -27.61 -7.28
CA LEU A 173 8.59 -27.09 -7.18
C LEU A 173 8.79 -25.70 -7.84
N ASP A 174 7.87 -25.25 -8.70
CA ASP A 174 7.97 -23.96 -9.39
C ASP A 174 6.78 -23.05 -9.07
N THR A 175 6.96 -22.16 -8.09
CA THR A 175 6.09 -20.99 -7.89
C THR A 175 6.36 -19.93 -8.96
N ALA A 176 5.94 -20.19 -10.20
CA ALA A 176 5.80 -19.18 -11.24
C ALA A 176 4.60 -19.56 -12.14
N PRO A 177 3.74 -18.61 -12.54
CA PRO A 177 2.53 -18.95 -13.30
C PRO A 177 2.91 -19.43 -14.71
N PRO A 178 2.52 -20.63 -15.15
CA PRO A 178 2.67 -21.00 -16.54
C PRO A 178 1.60 -20.29 -17.38
N ASN A 179 2.04 -19.42 -18.27
CA ASN A 179 1.21 -18.84 -19.34
C ASN A 179 0.82 -19.96 -20.33
N TYR A 180 -0.29 -20.66 -20.08
CA TYR A 180 -0.90 -21.49 -21.11
C TYR A 180 -1.91 -20.66 -21.92
N ALA A 181 -1.50 -20.21 -23.10
CA ALA A 181 -2.39 -19.78 -24.16
C ALA A 181 -2.99 -21.03 -24.82
N MET A 182 -4.27 -21.31 -24.58
CA MET A 182 -4.96 -22.41 -25.25
C MET A 182 -5.58 -21.89 -26.56
N ALA A 183 -4.95 -22.22 -27.69
CA ALA A 183 -5.51 -21.98 -29.02
C ALA A 183 -6.54 -23.07 -29.34
N ALA A 184 -7.82 -22.71 -29.41
CA ALA A 184 -8.87 -23.61 -29.88
C ALA A 184 -8.88 -23.66 -31.42
N ARG A 185 -8.56 -24.81 -32.02
CA ARG A 185 -8.92 -25.12 -33.41
C ARG A 185 -10.24 -25.88 -33.42
N SER A 186 -11.27 -25.26 -34.01
CA SER A 186 -12.51 -25.94 -34.39
C SER A 186 -12.28 -26.72 -35.68
N TYR A 187 -12.54 -28.02 -35.67
CA TYR A 187 -12.85 -28.77 -36.89
C TYR A 187 -14.30 -29.21 -36.79
N GLY A 188 -15.13 -28.65 -37.68
CA GLY A 188 -16.47 -29.12 -37.93
C GLY A 188 -16.47 -30.46 -38.66
N GLN A 189 -17.56 -31.20 -38.48
CA GLN A 189 -18.11 -32.11 -39.48
C GLN A 189 -19.46 -31.55 -39.91
#